data_AF-A0A358C772-F1
#
_entry.id   AF-A0A358C772-F1
#
_cell.length_a   1.000
_cell.length_b   1.000
_cell.length_c   1.000
_cell.angle_alpha   90.00
_cell.angle_beta   90.00
_cell.angle_gamma   90.00
#
_symmetry.space_group_name_H-M   'P 1'
#
loop_
_entity.id
_entity.type
_entity.pdbx_description
1 polymer ?
#
loop_
_entity_poly.entity_id
_entity_poly.type
_entity_poly.pdbx_seq_one_letter_code
_entity_poly.pdbx_strand_id
1 'polypeptide(L)'
;IRQAKEGADAFWLKLMSDMTRGYTDGTRAVHPTVEAADGQEFRIGGKTFRIHSSTDAHSKTDLMIEIVEDRILFTGDNVLARQSMNLRDGTFKGVMKATQRALDLNAKLYVPGHGKTGDSSFVAEQKAYFDILMAEVRRMYDEGKSDFEMKPVLLDKLKAYRKWAEFETNLGPQISLAILEIEQE
;
A
#
# COMPACT_ATOMS: atom_id res chain seq x y z
N ILE A 1 13.07 -5.18 -12.13
CA ILE A 1 14.34 -4.91 -12.86
C ILE A 1 14.13 -4.70 -14.35
N ARG A 2 13.60 -5.69 -15.09
CA ARG A 2 13.37 -5.59 -16.55
C ARG A 2 12.64 -4.31 -16.99
N GLN A 3 11.47 -4.02 -16.40
CA GLN A 3 10.70 -2.80 -16.70
C GLN A 3 11.50 -1.50 -16.52
N ALA A 4 12.38 -1.44 -15.50
CA ALA A 4 13.24 -0.28 -15.26
C ALA A 4 14.24 -0.08 -16.42
N LYS A 5 14.77 -1.17 -16.99
CA LYS A 5 15.65 -1.12 -18.17
C LYS A 5 14.91 -0.80 -19.47
N GLU A 6 13.60 -1.07 -19.51
CA GLU A 6 12.73 -0.87 -20.65
C GLU A 6 12.00 0.50 -20.62
N GLY A 7 12.46 1.44 -19.79
CA GLY A 7 12.01 2.85 -19.80
C GLY A 7 11.05 3.25 -18.68
N ALA A 8 10.69 2.34 -17.76
CA ALA A 8 9.92 2.74 -16.58
C ALA A 8 10.70 3.72 -15.69
N ASP A 9 12.03 3.68 -15.71
CA ASP A 9 12.88 4.63 -15.01
C ASP A 9 12.73 6.06 -15.56
N ALA A 10 12.77 6.23 -16.88
CA ALA A 10 12.57 7.51 -17.55
C ALA A 10 11.17 8.07 -17.29
N PHE A 11 10.15 7.21 -17.26
CA PHE A 11 8.80 7.60 -16.86
C PHE A 11 8.78 8.19 -15.45
N TRP A 12 9.35 7.49 -14.45
CA TRP A 12 9.36 7.97 -13.07
C TRP A 12 10.18 9.25 -12.89
N LEU A 13 11.34 9.37 -13.54
CA LEU A 13 12.15 10.59 -13.50
C LEU A 13 11.37 11.80 -14.04
N LYS A 14 10.67 11.63 -15.17
CA LYS A 14 9.84 12.69 -15.76
C LYS A 14 8.65 13.04 -14.87
N LEU A 15 7.94 12.03 -14.37
CA LEU A 15 6.78 12.23 -13.49
C LEU A 15 7.16 13.03 -12.24
N MET A 16 8.26 12.66 -11.59
CA MET A 16 8.75 13.36 -10.39
C MET A 16 9.20 14.79 -10.71
N SER A 17 9.88 15.01 -11.85
CA SER A 17 10.25 16.35 -12.31
C SER A 17 9.01 17.21 -12.54
N ASP A 18 8.01 16.71 -13.28
CA ASP A 18 6.78 17.44 -13.57
C ASP A 18 6.00 17.79 -12.29
N MET A 19 5.82 16.82 -11.38
CA MET A 19 5.12 17.00 -10.11
C MET A 19 5.82 18.00 -9.19
N THR A 20 7.14 18.07 -9.27
CA THR A 20 7.96 18.97 -8.46
C THR A 20 8.45 20.20 -9.23
N ARG A 21 7.92 20.49 -10.42
CA ARG A 21 8.32 21.65 -11.25
C ARG A 21 9.84 21.76 -11.43
N GLY A 22 10.50 20.62 -11.66
CA GLY A 22 11.94 20.53 -11.91
C GLY A 22 12.83 20.43 -10.68
N TYR A 23 12.29 20.40 -9.44
CA TYR A 23 13.15 20.26 -8.24
C TYR A 23 13.91 18.93 -8.17
N THR A 24 13.44 17.90 -8.87
CA THR A 24 14.14 16.60 -8.96
C THR A 24 15.02 16.47 -10.20
N ASP A 25 15.20 17.53 -10.99
CA ASP A 25 16.06 17.48 -12.18
C ASP A 25 17.50 17.13 -11.80
N GLY A 26 18.14 16.31 -12.64
CA GLY A 26 19.48 15.77 -12.36
C GLY A 26 19.48 14.50 -11.47
N THR A 27 18.32 14.06 -10.96
CA THR A 27 18.20 12.75 -10.31
C THR A 27 18.51 11.63 -11.31
N ARG A 28 19.29 10.64 -10.89
CA ARG A 28 19.62 9.46 -11.70
C ARG A 28 18.97 8.22 -11.14
N ALA A 29 18.21 7.50 -11.98
CA ALA A 29 17.73 6.18 -11.64
C ALA A 29 18.91 5.18 -11.56
N VAL A 30 18.97 4.42 -10.46
CA VAL A 30 19.92 3.32 -10.29
C VAL A 30 19.12 2.03 -10.22
N HIS A 31 19.39 1.12 -11.15
CA HIS A 31 18.62 -0.12 -11.25
C HIS A 31 19.11 -1.15 -10.22
N PRO A 32 18.19 -1.93 -9.60
CA PRO A 32 18.60 -3.05 -8.76
C PRO A 32 19.33 -4.11 -9.60
N THR A 33 20.37 -4.70 -9.00
CA THR A 33 21.17 -5.78 -9.60
C THR A 33 20.75 -7.16 -9.08
N VAL A 34 20.06 -7.20 -7.94
CA VAL A 34 19.58 -8.41 -7.29
C VAL A 34 18.05 -8.30 -7.19
N GLU A 35 17.36 -9.34 -7.63
CA GLU A 35 15.93 -9.46 -7.46
C GLU A 35 15.61 -9.81 -6.00
N ALA A 36 14.61 -9.15 -5.44
CA ALA A 36 14.11 -9.44 -4.11
C ALA A 36 13.15 -10.64 -4.18
N ALA A 37 13.32 -11.60 -3.29
CA ALA A 37 12.43 -12.76 -3.17
C ALA A 37 11.81 -12.84 -1.78
N ASP A 38 10.62 -13.45 -1.69
CA ASP A 38 9.94 -13.62 -0.42
C ASP A 38 10.76 -14.52 0.52
N GLY A 39 10.95 -14.08 1.76
CA GLY A 39 11.77 -14.78 2.75
C GLY A 39 13.28 -14.66 2.54
N GLN A 40 13.74 -13.92 1.52
CA GLN A 40 15.17 -13.65 1.33
C GLN A 40 15.73 -12.90 2.54
N GLU A 41 16.92 -13.32 2.99
CA GLU A 41 17.61 -12.72 4.12
C GLU A 41 18.96 -12.14 3.72
N PHE A 42 19.25 -10.94 4.23
CA PHE A 42 20.56 -10.30 4.11
C PHE A 42 21.12 -10.04 5.50
N ARG A 43 22.40 -10.37 5.73
CA ARG A 43 23.07 -10.10 7.00
C ARG A 43 24.05 -8.95 6.85
N ILE A 44 23.76 -7.82 7.50
CA ILE A 44 24.55 -6.58 7.40
C ILE A 44 24.72 -6.02 8.82
N GLY A 45 25.97 -5.72 9.21
CA GLY A 45 26.24 -5.12 10.52
C GLY A 45 25.74 -5.94 11.71
N GLY A 46 25.68 -7.28 11.58
CA GLY A 46 25.19 -8.17 12.64
C GLY A 46 23.66 -8.27 12.75
N LYS A 47 22.90 -7.62 11.86
CA LYS A 47 21.44 -7.70 11.76
C LYS A 47 21.02 -8.54 10.57
N THR A 48 19.91 -9.24 10.68
CA THR A 48 19.22 -9.93 9.60
C THR A 48 18.08 -9.05 9.10
N PHE A 49 18.12 -8.73 7.80
CA PHE A 49 17.06 -8.07 7.07
C PHE A 49 16.31 -9.13 6.27
N ARG A 50 15.07 -9.42 6.67
CA ARG A 50 14.20 -10.37 5.98
C ARG A 50 13.23 -9.63 5.07
N ILE A 51 13.13 -10.10 3.83
CA ILE A 51 12.24 -9.54 2.82
C ILE A 51 10.89 -10.25 2.86
N HIS A 52 9.83 -9.47 2.81
CA HIS A 52 8.46 -9.92 2.62
C HIS A 52 7.93 -9.31 1.33
N SER A 53 7.98 -10.06 0.24
CA SER A 53 7.59 -9.55 -1.08
C SER A 53 6.16 -9.98 -1.46
N SER A 54 5.45 -9.11 -2.17
CA SER A 54 4.16 -9.41 -2.80
C SER A 54 4.05 -8.73 -4.16
N THR A 55 3.19 -9.27 -5.02
CA THR A 55 2.98 -8.75 -6.39
C THR A 55 1.60 -8.15 -6.60
N ASP A 56 0.79 -8.09 -5.54
CA ASP A 56 -0.62 -7.74 -5.60
C ASP A 56 -1.05 -6.74 -4.51
N ALA A 57 -0.15 -6.20 -3.68
CA ALA A 57 -0.53 -5.32 -2.57
C ALA A 57 -0.70 -3.87 -3.04
N HIS A 58 0.24 -2.97 -2.78
CA HIS A 58 0.18 -1.58 -3.26
C HIS A 58 0.53 -1.46 -4.75
N SER A 59 1.44 -2.31 -5.23
CA SER A 59 1.98 -2.33 -6.58
C SER A 59 2.23 -3.77 -7.05
N LYS A 60 3.00 -3.93 -8.13
CA LYS A 60 3.41 -5.26 -8.66
C LYS A 60 4.76 -5.74 -8.14
N THR A 61 5.47 -4.92 -7.37
CA THR A 61 6.83 -5.21 -6.86
C THR A 61 6.99 -4.75 -5.42
N ASP A 62 6.01 -5.07 -4.57
CA ASP A 62 5.96 -4.60 -3.20
C ASP A 62 6.93 -5.34 -2.29
N LEU A 63 7.50 -4.63 -1.34
CA LEU A 63 8.40 -5.16 -0.32
C LEU A 63 8.06 -4.58 1.05
N MET A 64 7.99 -5.45 2.07
CA MET A 64 8.24 -5.06 3.46
C MET A 64 9.59 -5.64 3.91
N ILE A 65 10.27 -4.95 4.81
CA ILE A 65 11.61 -5.33 5.29
C ILE A 65 11.57 -5.42 6.81
N GLU A 66 11.80 -6.62 7.34
CA GLU A 66 11.91 -6.90 8.77
C GLU A 66 13.38 -6.85 9.21
N ILE A 67 13.69 -6.06 10.23
CA ILE A 67 14.95 -6.17 10.99
C ILE A 67 14.70 -7.11 12.15
N VAL A 68 15.09 -8.38 11.99
CA VAL A 68 14.66 -9.50 12.85
C VAL A 68 15.07 -9.29 14.30
N GLU A 69 16.35 -8.98 14.55
CA GLU A 69 16.88 -8.83 15.92
C GLU A 69 16.24 -7.65 16.67
N ASP A 70 15.89 -6.58 15.96
CA ASP A 70 15.31 -5.37 16.58
C ASP A 70 13.78 -5.40 16.61
N ARG A 71 13.15 -6.35 15.91
CA ARG A 71 11.71 -6.45 15.70
C ARG A 71 11.15 -5.14 15.14
N ILE A 72 11.75 -4.66 14.06
CA ILE A 72 11.29 -3.46 13.33
C ILE A 72 10.79 -3.90 11.96
N LEU A 73 9.62 -3.40 11.54
CA LEU A 73 9.09 -3.64 10.21
C LEU A 73 8.98 -2.33 9.43
N PHE A 74 9.68 -2.23 8.30
CA PHE A 74 9.42 -1.22 7.27
C PHE A 74 8.37 -1.78 6.33
N THR A 75 7.20 -1.17 6.26
CA THR A 75 6.06 -1.75 5.52
C THR A 75 6.01 -1.32 4.05
N GLY A 76 6.81 -0.32 3.67
CA GLY A 76 6.59 0.38 2.41
C GLY A 76 5.16 0.90 2.31
N ASP A 77 4.68 1.12 1.09
CA ASP A 77 3.31 1.59 0.87
C ASP A 77 2.26 0.48 0.98
N ASN A 78 2.63 -0.73 1.40
CA ASN A 78 1.65 -1.78 1.74
C ASN A 78 0.85 -1.45 3.00
N VAL A 79 1.44 -0.66 3.91
CA VAL A 79 0.75 -0.14 5.09
C VAL A 79 1.15 1.31 5.32
N LEU A 80 0.13 2.17 5.41
CA LEU A 80 0.27 3.59 5.67
C LEU A 80 -0.27 3.93 7.07
N ALA A 81 0.29 4.95 7.71
CA ALA A 81 -0.21 5.45 8.98
C ALA A 81 -1.14 6.64 8.78
N ARG A 82 -2.45 6.39 8.87
CA ARG A 82 -3.52 7.41 8.81
C ARG A 82 -3.54 8.21 7.50
N GLN A 83 -3.30 7.52 6.40
CA GLN A 83 -3.42 8.02 5.04
C GLN A 83 -4.21 7.01 4.22
N SER A 84 -5.21 7.48 3.47
CA SER A 84 -5.94 6.63 2.52
C SER A 84 -5.05 6.34 1.32
N MET A 85 -4.88 5.07 0.98
CA MET A 85 -3.96 4.59 -0.04
C MET A 85 -4.51 4.79 -1.46
N ASN A 86 -3.65 5.18 -2.40
CA ASN A 86 -3.95 5.05 -3.82
C ASN A 86 -3.75 3.59 -4.24
N LEU A 87 -4.78 2.94 -4.80
CA LEU A 87 -4.77 1.51 -5.13
C LEU A 87 -4.74 1.21 -6.64
N ARG A 88 -4.37 2.16 -7.50
CA ARG A 88 -4.43 1.99 -8.97
C ARG A 88 -3.65 0.78 -9.49
N ASP A 89 -2.51 0.46 -8.89
CA ASP A 89 -1.65 -0.66 -9.30
C ASP A 89 -1.74 -1.89 -8.36
N GLY A 90 -2.56 -1.77 -7.32
CA GLY A 90 -2.69 -2.73 -6.25
C GLY A 90 -3.99 -3.54 -6.29
N THR A 91 -4.23 -4.33 -5.25
CA THR A 91 -5.52 -5.02 -5.01
C THR A 91 -5.90 -4.90 -3.54
N PHE A 92 -7.20 -4.85 -3.25
CA PHE A 92 -7.71 -4.84 -1.88
C PHE A 92 -7.33 -6.13 -1.17
N LYS A 93 -7.50 -7.27 -1.83
CA LYS A 93 -7.09 -8.58 -1.30
C LYS A 93 -5.59 -8.64 -0.98
N GLY A 94 -4.73 -8.10 -1.83
CA GLY A 94 -3.29 -8.05 -1.63
C GLY A 94 -2.90 -7.16 -0.45
N VAL A 95 -3.45 -5.95 -0.34
CA VAL A 95 -3.21 -5.05 0.80
C VAL A 95 -3.69 -5.67 2.11
N MET A 96 -4.86 -6.32 2.11
CA MET A 96 -5.39 -7.00 3.29
C MET A 96 -4.49 -8.16 3.73
N LYS A 97 -3.95 -8.95 2.80
CA LYS A 97 -2.93 -9.99 3.09
C LYS A 97 -1.65 -9.39 3.65
N ALA A 98 -1.14 -8.31 3.05
CA ALA A 98 0.07 -7.64 3.50
C ALA A 98 -0.09 -7.06 4.92
N THR A 99 -1.26 -6.48 5.19
CA THR A 99 -1.62 -5.96 6.52
C THR A 99 -1.69 -7.09 7.55
N GLN A 100 -2.32 -8.22 7.22
CA GLN A 100 -2.35 -9.39 8.10
C GLN A 100 -0.94 -9.93 8.38
N ARG A 101 -0.11 -10.07 7.34
CA ARG A 101 1.28 -10.50 7.49
C ARG A 101 2.07 -9.56 8.41
N ALA A 102 1.89 -8.25 8.26
CA ALA A 102 2.54 -7.26 9.13
C ALA A 102 2.15 -7.41 10.60
N LEU A 103 0.88 -7.74 10.89
CA LEU A 103 0.41 -8.02 12.25
C LEU A 103 1.00 -9.32 12.79
N ASP A 104 1.05 -10.38 11.98
CA ASP A 104 1.53 -11.71 12.39
C ASP A 104 3.02 -11.71 12.75
N LEU A 105 3.82 -10.83 12.13
CA LEU A 105 5.24 -10.65 12.47
C LEU A 105 5.44 -10.13 13.90
N ASN A 106 4.42 -9.52 14.51
CA ASN A 106 4.45 -9.02 15.88
C ASN A 106 5.72 -8.16 16.14
N ALA A 107 5.99 -7.22 15.25
CA ALA A 107 7.11 -6.29 15.42
C ALA A 107 6.84 -5.33 16.60
N LYS A 108 7.89 -4.76 17.16
CA LYS A 108 7.79 -3.74 18.23
C LYS A 108 7.59 -2.34 17.67
N LEU A 109 8.13 -2.08 16.49
CA LEU A 109 8.10 -0.77 15.82
C LEU A 109 7.81 -0.97 14.34
N TYR A 110 6.91 -0.15 13.81
CA TYR A 110 6.49 -0.18 12.42
C TYR A 110 6.78 1.19 11.78
N VAL A 111 7.52 1.16 10.68
CA VAL A 111 7.84 2.34 9.87
C VAL A 111 7.00 2.27 8.58
N PRO A 112 5.94 3.10 8.48
CA PRO A 112 5.06 3.09 7.31
C PRO A 112 5.74 3.71 6.09
N GLY A 113 5.22 3.42 4.89
CA GLY A 113 5.63 4.14 3.67
C GLY A 113 5.29 5.63 3.73
N HIS A 114 4.10 5.95 4.27
CA HIS A 114 3.69 7.32 4.61
C HIS A 114 3.10 7.42 6.02
N GLY A 115 3.34 8.56 6.67
CA GLY A 115 2.81 8.89 7.99
C GLY A 115 3.84 8.70 9.11
N LYS A 116 3.38 8.72 10.36
CA LYS A 116 4.26 8.61 11.53
C LYS A 116 4.55 7.16 11.88
N THR A 117 5.81 6.86 12.19
CA THR A 117 6.24 5.62 12.84
C THR A 117 5.44 5.36 14.12
N GLY A 118 5.10 4.10 14.37
CA GLY A 118 4.29 3.69 15.52
C GLY A 118 4.38 2.20 15.80
N ASP A 119 3.40 1.69 16.53
CA ASP A 119 3.22 0.26 16.79
C ASP A 119 2.20 -0.36 15.78
N SER A 120 1.76 -1.59 16.04
CA SER A 120 0.80 -2.29 15.19
C SER A 120 -0.60 -1.66 15.15
N SER A 121 -0.89 -0.62 15.94
CA SER A 121 -2.22 0.00 15.99
C SER A 121 -2.63 0.58 14.64
N PHE A 122 -1.75 1.31 13.94
CA PHE A 122 -2.10 1.88 12.63
C PHE A 122 -2.26 0.80 11.55
N VAL A 123 -1.56 -0.33 11.70
CA VAL A 123 -1.73 -1.51 10.83
C VAL A 123 -3.14 -2.08 10.99
N ALA A 124 -3.59 -2.23 12.24
CA ALA A 124 -4.96 -2.67 12.55
C ALA A 124 -6.02 -1.66 12.10
N GLU A 125 -5.76 -0.35 12.25
CA GLU A 125 -6.64 0.72 11.74
C GLU A 125 -6.82 0.60 10.20
N GLN A 126 -5.73 0.39 9.45
CA GLN A 126 -5.79 0.21 7.99
C GLN A 126 -6.53 -1.08 7.61
N LYS A 127 -6.31 -2.18 8.34
CA LYS A 127 -7.03 -3.44 8.11
C LYS A 127 -8.54 -3.21 8.24
N ALA A 128 -8.97 -2.59 9.33
CA ALA A 128 -10.37 -2.31 9.61
C ALA A 128 -10.99 -1.38 8.55
N TYR A 129 -10.24 -0.40 8.05
CA TYR A 129 -10.69 0.46 6.95
C TYR A 129 -11.06 -0.36 5.70
N PHE A 130 -10.16 -1.24 5.25
CA PHE A 130 -10.40 -2.05 4.06
C PHE A 130 -11.43 -3.17 4.28
N ASP A 131 -11.48 -3.75 5.48
CA ASP A 131 -12.52 -4.71 5.86
C ASP A 131 -13.92 -4.07 5.71
N ILE A 132 -14.11 -2.84 6.22
CA ILE A 132 -15.37 -2.10 6.11
C ILE A 132 -15.66 -1.74 4.64
N LEU A 133 -14.67 -1.18 3.93
CA LEU A 133 -14.85 -0.73 2.55
C LEU A 133 -15.26 -1.89 1.64
N MET A 134 -14.52 -2.99 1.64
CA MET A 134 -14.81 -4.13 0.76
C MET A 134 -16.13 -4.80 1.11
N ALA A 135 -16.45 -4.96 2.40
CA ALA A 135 -17.71 -5.56 2.81
C ALA A 135 -18.92 -4.73 2.36
N GLU A 136 -18.87 -3.40 2.51
CA GLU A 136 -19.98 -2.52 2.13
C GLU A 136 -20.08 -2.34 0.61
N VAL A 137 -18.95 -2.23 -0.10
CA VAL A 137 -18.97 -2.20 -1.58
C VAL A 137 -19.57 -3.49 -2.12
N ARG A 138 -19.13 -4.66 -1.64
CA ARG A 138 -19.69 -5.95 -2.09
C ARG A 138 -21.18 -6.06 -1.81
N ARG A 139 -21.63 -5.74 -0.59
CA ARG A 139 -23.07 -5.73 -0.26
C ARG A 139 -23.87 -4.86 -1.24
N MET A 140 -23.38 -3.65 -1.54
CA MET A 140 -24.09 -2.72 -2.43
C MET A 140 -23.99 -3.12 -3.91
N TYR A 141 -22.88 -3.72 -4.32
CA TYR A 141 -22.72 -4.29 -5.65
C TYR A 141 -23.73 -5.41 -5.89
N ASP A 142 -23.88 -6.33 -4.93
CA ASP A 142 -24.86 -7.43 -4.98
C ASP A 142 -26.32 -6.91 -4.98
N GLU A 143 -26.57 -5.71 -4.44
CA GLU A 143 -27.84 -4.99 -4.51
C GLU A 143 -28.06 -4.26 -5.85
N GLY A 144 -27.11 -4.32 -6.78
CA GLY A 144 -27.18 -3.65 -8.08
C GLY A 144 -26.97 -2.14 -8.02
N LYS A 145 -26.36 -1.62 -6.94
CA LYS A 145 -26.06 -0.19 -6.81
C LYS A 145 -24.86 0.19 -7.66
N SER A 146 -24.90 1.43 -8.16
CA SER A 146 -23.79 2.08 -8.82
C SER A 146 -22.84 2.78 -7.84
N ASP A 147 -21.63 3.10 -8.29
CA ASP A 147 -20.57 3.72 -7.49
C ASP A 147 -20.99 5.06 -6.83
N PHE A 148 -21.75 5.90 -7.54
CA PHE A 148 -22.23 7.17 -7.00
C PHE A 148 -23.25 6.99 -5.86
N GLU A 149 -24.01 5.89 -5.85
CA GLU A 149 -24.92 5.54 -4.76
C GLU A 149 -24.18 4.96 -3.54
N MET A 150 -23.03 4.31 -3.77
CA MET A 150 -22.20 3.73 -2.70
C MET A 150 -21.46 4.80 -1.89
N LYS A 151 -21.00 5.87 -2.54
CA LYS A 151 -20.14 6.88 -1.92
C LYS A 151 -20.75 7.53 -0.66
N PRO A 152 -22.01 8.00 -0.64
CA PRO A 152 -22.61 8.57 0.57
C PRO A 152 -22.70 7.58 1.74
N VAL A 153 -22.97 6.30 1.45
CA VAL A 153 -23.04 5.24 2.46
C VAL A 153 -21.65 5.01 3.08
N LEU A 154 -20.63 4.89 2.24
CA LEU A 154 -19.25 4.70 2.70
C LEU A 154 -18.70 5.92 3.44
N LEU A 155 -19.09 7.14 3.06
CA LEU A 155 -18.74 8.35 3.81
C LEU A 155 -19.25 8.34 5.26
N ASP A 156 -20.40 7.72 5.54
CA ASP A 156 -20.89 7.54 6.91
C ASP A 156 -20.18 6.36 7.60
N LYS A 157 -20.08 5.20 6.93
CA LYS A 157 -19.43 4.00 7.48
C LYS A 157 -17.97 4.23 7.84
N LEU A 158 -17.26 5.01 7.05
CA LEU A 158 -15.84 5.34 7.23
C LEU A 158 -15.62 6.69 7.92
N LYS A 159 -16.63 7.25 8.61
CA LYS A 159 -16.52 8.58 9.24
C LYS A 159 -15.35 8.72 10.24
N ALA A 160 -14.95 7.62 10.88
CA ALA A 160 -13.80 7.59 11.78
C ALA A 160 -12.46 7.92 11.07
N TYR A 161 -12.40 7.68 9.76
CA TYR A 161 -11.20 7.82 8.93
C TYR A 161 -11.16 9.13 8.13
N ARG A 162 -12.20 9.98 8.20
CA ARG A 162 -12.31 11.22 7.41
C ARG A 162 -11.14 12.21 7.58
N LYS A 163 -10.41 12.13 8.70
CA LYS A 163 -9.25 12.99 8.98
C LYS A 163 -7.93 12.42 8.43
N TRP A 164 -7.97 11.24 7.81
CA TRP A 164 -6.78 10.67 7.19
C TRP A 164 -6.36 11.50 5.98
N ALA A 165 -5.05 11.58 5.76
CA ALA A 165 -4.53 12.22 4.55
C ALA A 165 -5.10 11.51 3.31
N GLU A 166 -5.39 12.27 2.27
CA GLU A 166 -5.93 11.77 0.99
C GLU A 166 -7.26 10.98 1.07
N PHE A 167 -8.00 11.03 2.18
CA PHE A 167 -9.28 10.33 2.30
C PHE A 167 -10.28 10.74 1.22
N GLU A 168 -10.55 12.04 1.09
CA GLU A 168 -11.49 12.57 0.09
C GLU A 168 -11.01 12.33 -1.35
N THR A 169 -9.69 12.38 -1.58
CA THR A 169 -9.07 12.11 -2.88
C THR A 169 -9.27 10.66 -3.31
N ASN A 170 -9.07 9.71 -2.40
CA ASN A 170 -8.96 8.29 -2.73
C ASN A 170 -10.25 7.49 -2.55
N LEU A 171 -11.22 7.94 -1.75
CA LEU A 171 -12.43 7.14 -1.48
C LEU A 171 -13.22 6.82 -2.76
N GLY A 172 -13.43 7.80 -3.64
CA GLY A 172 -14.14 7.57 -4.91
C GLY A 172 -13.44 6.54 -5.80
N PRO A 173 -12.16 6.75 -6.17
CA PRO A 173 -11.38 5.77 -6.92
C PRO A 173 -11.34 4.39 -6.28
N GLN A 174 -11.25 4.29 -4.95
CA GLN A 174 -11.27 3.01 -4.25
C GLN A 174 -12.61 2.27 -4.43
N ILE A 175 -13.75 2.97 -4.42
CA ILE A 175 -15.05 2.33 -4.68
C ILE A 175 -15.07 1.71 -6.08
N SER A 176 -14.66 2.47 -7.10
CA SER A 176 -14.63 1.97 -8.48
C SER A 176 -13.68 0.79 -8.63
N LEU A 177 -12.49 0.84 -8.02
CA LEU A 177 -11.53 -0.26 -8.06
C LEU A 177 -12.03 -1.50 -7.30
N ALA A 178 -12.74 -1.32 -6.18
CA ALA A 178 -13.31 -2.43 -5.43
C ALA A 178 -14.39 -3.16 -6.24
N ILE A 179 -15.23 -2.43 -6.97
CA ILE A 179 -16.19 -3.01 -7.92
C ILE A 179 -15.46 -3.83 -8.98
N LEU A 180 -14.41 -3.28 -9.59
CA LEU A 180 -13.62 -3.99 -10.61
C LEU A 180 -12.92 -5.24 -10.06
N GLU A 181 -12.51 -5.24 -8.80
CA GLU A 181 -11.93 -6.43 -8.15
C GLU A 181 -13.00 -7.48 -7.88
N ILE A 182 -14.20 -7.07 -7.44
CA ILE A 182 -15.35 -7.96 -7.24
C ILE A 182 -15.75 -8.66 -8.54
N GLU A 183 -15.74 -7.94 -9.67
CA GLU A 183 -16.08 -8.47 -11.01
C GLU A 183 -15.09 -9.50 -11.56
N GLN A 184 -13.89 -9.59 -10.97
CA GLN A 184 -12.86 -10.54 -11.36
C GLN A 184 -12.87 -11.85 -10.55
N GLU A 185 -13.73 -11.95 -9.53
CA GLU A 185 -13.95 -13.18 -8.75
C GLU A 185 -14.88 -14.17 -9.46
#